data_AF-A0A0Q9K2B1-F1
#
_entry.id   AF-A0A0Q9K2B1-F1
#
_cell.length_a   1.000
_cell.length_b   1.000
_cell.length_c   1.000
_cell.angle_alpha   90.00
_cell.angle_beta   90.00
_cell.angle_gamma   90.00
#
_symmetry.space_group_name_H-M   'P 1'
#
loop_
_entity.id
_entity.type
_entity.pdbx_description
1 polymer ?
#
loop_
_entity_poly.entity_id
_entity_poly.type
_entity_poly.pdbx_seq_one_letter_code
_entity_poly.pdbx_strand_id
1 'polypeptide(L)'
;MVDAIADSPTPLKISNDVKPAVAPASSLLKVEFSYKPEKLQLIAWPSEKKQAYSEPMEGFEAVLPAEKGRYIYALSGVWKEGRGDYVFIIEIK
;
A
#
# COMPACT_ATOMS: atom_id res chain seq x y z
N MET A 1 5.73 -5.12 25.69
CA MET A 1 4.79 -5.97 24.93
C MET A 1 3.73 -5.02 24.42
N VAL A 2 3.55 -4.91 23.10
CA VAL A 2 2.57 -3.98 22.52
C VAL A 2 1.41 -4.82 22.04
N ASP A 3 0.24 -4.61 22.64
CA ASP A 3 -0.98 -5.28 22.24
C ASP A 3 -1.52 -4.60 20.97
N ALA A 4 -1.46 -5.31 19.84
CA ALA A 4 -2.11 -4.90 18.61
C ALA A 4 -3.53 -5.49 18.59
N ILE A 5 -4.56 -4.65 18.54
CA ILE A 5 -5.94 -5.09 18.36
C ILE A 5 -6.12 -5.50 16.88
N ALA A 6 -6.17 -6.80 16.63
CA ALA A 6 -6.36 -7.39 15.30
C ALA A 6 -7.73 -7.11 14.67
N ASP A 7 -8.67 -6.56 15.45
CA ASP A 7 -10.04 -6.23 15.05
C ASP A 7 -10.21 -4.80 14.50
N SER A 8 -9.11 -4.10 14.21
CA SER A 8 -9.18 -2.91 13.36
C SER A 8 -9.77 -3.30 11.99
N PRO A 9 -10.66 -2.49 11.36
CA PRO A 9 -11.19 -2.82 10.05
C PRO A 9 -10.03 -3.16 9.11
N THR A 10 -10.08 -4.35 8.50
CA THR A 10 -9.06 -4.80 7.55
C THR A 10 -8.82 -3.70 6.50
N PRO A 11 -7.62 -3.59 5.90
CA PRO A 11 -7.38 -2.68 4.78
C PRO A 11 -8.50 -2.73 3.71
N LEU A 12 -9.09 -3.91 3.53
CA LEU A 12 -10.30 -4.16 2.72
C LEU A 12 -11.54 -3.37 3.16
N LYS A 13 -11.84 -3.24 4.46
CA LYS A 13 -12.98 -2.45 4.97
C LYS A 13 -12.79 -0.94 4.80
N ILE A 14 -11.56 -0.43 4.90
CA ILE A 14 -11.24 0.98 4.61
C ILE A 14 -11.40 1.27 3.11
N SER A 15 -11.16 0.27 2.25
CA SER A 15 -11.16 0.41 0.81
C SER A 15 -12.54 0.63 0.14
N ASN A 16 -13.65 0.37 0.83
CA ASN A 16 -14.98 0.49 0.23
C ASN A 16 -15.42 1.95 -0.02
N ASP A 17 -14.91 2.91 0.76
CA ASP A 17 -15.27 4.34 0.65
C ASP A 17 -14.21 5.17 -0.09
N VAL A 18 -13.13 4.53 -0.57
CA VAL A 18 -12.00 5.22 -1.22
C VAL A 18 -12.13 5.12 -2.74
N LYS A 19 -12.24 6.28 -3.40
CA LYS A 19 -12.15 6.35 -4.86
C LYS A 19 -10.75 5.94 -5.31
N PRO A 20 -10.60 4.92 -6.18
CA PRO A 20 -9.29 4.47 -6.61
C PRO A 20 -8.59 5.55 -7.45
N ALA A 21 -7.28 5.70 -7.26
CA ALA A 21 -6.44 6.37 -8.24
C ALA A 21 -6.36 5.52 -9.51
N VAL A 22 -6.17 6.14 -10.67
CA VAL A 22 -6.02 5.42 -11.94
C VAL A 22 -4.61 5.63 -12.45
N ALA A 23 -3.92 4.55 -12.82
CA ALA A 23 -2.56 4.59 -13.33
C ALA A 23 -2.36 3.60 -14.49
N PRO A 24 -1.43 3.85 -15.42
CA PRO A 24 -1.05 2.88 -16.43
C PRO A 24 -0.34 1.65 -15.83
N ALA A 25 -0.49 0.50 -16.47
CA ALA A 25 0.34 -0.68 -16.20
C ALA A 25 1.85 -0.36 -16.28
N SER A 26 2.65 -1.00 -15.41
CA SER A 26 4.10 -0.84 -15.36
C SER A 26 4.60 0.59 -15.13
N SER A 27 3.74 1.50 -14.66
CA SER A 27 4.13 2.87 -14.34
C SER A 27 4.78 2.97 -12.95
N LEU A 28 5.48 4.07 -12.70
CA LEU A 28 6.17 4.31 -11.44
C LEU A 28 5.21 4.91 -10.41
N LEU A 29 5.00 4.20 -9.30
CA LEU A 29 4.41 4.74 -8.09
C LEU A 29 5.49 5.45 -7.29
N LYS A 30 5.27 6.73 -6.98
CA LYS A 30 6.10 7.52 -6.07
C LYS A 30 5.28 7.91 -4.85
N VAL A 31 5.82 7.64 -3.66
CA VAL A 31 5.22 8.06 -2.39
C VAL A 31 6.05 9.19 -1.79
N GLU A 32 5.41 10.29 -1.39
CA GLU A 32 6.09 11.42 -0.79
C GLU A 32 5.71 11.57 0.68
N PHE A 33 6.72 11.75 1.52
CA PHE A 33 6.56 12.04 2.95
C PHE A 33 7.22 13.37 3.27
N SER A 34 6.51 14.26 3.96
CA SER A 34 7.10 15.50 4.48
C SER A 34 8.23 15.22 5.49
N TYR A 35 8.09 14.12 6.25
CA TYR A 35 9.14 13.58 7.13
C TYR A 35 9.36 12.10 6.82
N LYS A 36 10.55 11.74 6.33
CA LYS A 36 10.82 10.40 5.78
C LYS A 36 10.96 9.34 6.88
N PRO A 37 10.33 8.16 6.72
CA PRO A 37 10.55 7.02 7.62
C PRO A 37 11.95 6.42 7.40
N GLU A 38 12.45 5.74 8.43
CA GLU A 38 13.69 4.97 8.39
C GLU A 38 13.52 3.65 7.63
N LYS A 39 12.31 3.06 7.70
CA LYS A 39 11.96 1.83 6.98
C LYS A 39 10.59 1.96 6.34
N LEU A 40 10.44 1.35 5.17
CA LEU A 40 9.21 1.36 4.41
C LEU A 40 8.92 -0.04 3.88
N GLN A 41 7.65 -0.44 3.92
CA GLN A 41 7.17 -1.68 3.34
C GLN A 41 5.86 -1.43 2.62
N LEU A 42 5.75 -1.94 1.39
CA LEU A 42 4.54 -1.92 0.59
C LEU A 42 4.06 -3.34 0.34
N ILE A 43 2.78 -3.58 0.62
CA ILE A 43 2.12 -4.85 0.34
C ILE A 43 0.98 -4.58 -0.62
N ALA A 44 0.94 -5.33 -1.72
CA ALA A 44 -0.11 -5.28 -2.72
C ALA A 44 -1.05 -6.46 -2.57
N TRP A 45 -2.36 -6.19 -2.59
CA TRP A 45 -3.43 -7.17 -2.71
C TRP A 45 -4.19 -6.90 -4.01
N PRO A 46 -4.06 -7.77 -5.03
CA PRO A 46 -4.96 -7.75 -6.18
C PRO A 46 -6.37 -8.07 -5.69
N SER A 47 -7.35 -7.21 -5.98
CA SER A 47 -8.70 -7.34 -5.43
C SER A 47 -9.41 -8.63 -5.86
N GLU A 48 -9.02 -9.18 -7.01
CA GLU A 48 -9.55 -10.44 -7.54
C GLU A 48 -8.78 -11.68 -7.07
N LYS A 49 -7.63 -11.51 -6.41
CA LYS A 49 -6.78 -12.60 -5.92
C LYS A 49 -6.83 -12.68 -4.39
N LYS A 50 -6.69 -13.89 -3.87
CA LYS A 50 -6.71 -14.13 -2.41
C LYS A 50 -5.35 -13.91 -1.73
N GLN A 51 -4.30 -13.59 -2.48
CA GLN A 51 -2.94 -13.58 -1.96
C GLN A 51 -2.29 -12.22 -2.13
N ALA A 52 -1.77 -11.69 -1.02
CA ALA A 52 -0.91 -10.52 -1.00
C ALA A 52 0.50 -10.90 -1.43
N TYR A 53 1.23 -9.91 -1.93
CA TYR A 53 2.67 -10.01 -2.08
C TYR A 53 3.34 -8.70 -1.66
N SER A 54 4.59 -8.80 -1.20
CA SER A 54 5.39 -7.62 -0.90
C SER A 54 5.82 -7.01 -2.22
N GLU A 55 5.53 -5.73 -2.41
CA GLU A 55 6.07 -4.98 -3.55
C GLU A 55 7.49 -4.56 -3.20
N PRO A 56 8.49 -4.84 -4.04
CA PRO A 56 9.81 -4.25 -3.85
C PRO A 56 9.69 -2.73 -3.96
N MET A 57 10.26 -2.03 -2.99
CA MET A 57 10.43 -0.59 -3.04
C MET A 57 11.90 -0.25 -3.03
N GLU A 58 12.32 0.61 -3.96
CA GLU A 58 13.62 1.26 -3.93
C GLU A 58 13.43 2.69 -3.43
N GLY A 59 13.86 2.93 -2.19
CA GLY A 59 13.56 4.19 -1.51
C GLY A 59 12.05 4.38 -1.29
N PHE A 60 11.43 5.26 -2.08
CA PHE A 60 10.01 5.61 -1.98
C PHE A 60 9.25 5.36 -3.29
N GLU A 61 9.83 4.52 -4.15
CA GLU A 61 9.32 4.23 -5.47
C GLU A 61 9.10 2.72 -5.66
N ALA A 62 8.04 2.39 -6.39
CA ALA A 62 7.69 1.01 -6.77
C ALA A 62 7.16 1.00 -8.21
N VAL A 63 7.50 -0.04 -8.97
CA VAL A 63 6.91 -0.24 -10.30
C VAL A 63 5.57 -0.94 -10.13
N LEU A 64 4.50 -0.35 -10.65
CA LEU A 64 3.18 -0.95 -10.60
C LEU A 64 3.13 -2.23 -11.45
N PRO A 65 2.27 -3.20 -11.09
CA PRO A 65 2.06 -4.42 -11.87
C PRO A 65 1.74 -4.14 -13.36
N ALA A 66 2.20 -5.06 -14.21
CA ALA A 66 1.80 -5.10 -15.62
C ALA A 66 0.37 -5.62 -15.80
N GLU A 67 -0.11 -6.42 -14.85
CA GLU A 67 -1.46 -6.98 -14.87
C GLU A 67 -2.48 -5.88 -14.50
N LYS A 68 -3.51 -5.76 -15.33
CA LYS A 68 -4.59 -4.78 -15.12
C LYS A 68 -5.51 -5.25 -14.00
N GLY A 69 -6.12 -4.27 -13.34
CA GLY A 69 -7.11 -4.55 -12.31
C GLY A 69 -6.98 -3.61 -11.13
N ARG A 70 -7.80 -3.88 -10.11
CA ARG A 70 -7.83 -3.08 -8.88
C ARG A 70 -6.90 -3.68 -7.84
N TYR A 71 -5.99 -2.87 -7.31
CA TYR A 71 -5.02 -3.28 -6.30
C TYR A 71 -5.21 -2.44 -5.05
N ILE A 72 -5.29 -3.10 -3.90
CA ILE A 72 -5.26 -2.48 -2.58
C ILE A 72 -3.81 -2.52 -2.11
N TYR A 73 -3.25 -1.36 -1.80
CA TYR A 73 -1.91 -1.21 -1.29
C TYR A 73 -1.96 -0.85 0.18
N ALA A 74 -1.26 -1.61 1.03
CA ALA A 74 -0.95 -1.18 2.39
C ALA A 74 0.52 -0.80 2.49
N LEU A 75 0.78 0.41 2.96
CA LEU A 75 2.10 0.97 3.13
C LEU A 75 2.35 1.17 4.63
N SER A 76 3.43 0.55 5.14
CA SER A 76 3.87 0.70 6.52
C SER A 76 5.19 1.46 6.57
N GLY A 77 5.19 2.62 7.22
CA GLY A 77 6.39 3.40 7.52
C GLY A 77 6.79 3.27 8.99
N VAL A 78 8.09 3.22 9.26
CA VAL A 78 8.65 3.24 10.61
C VAL A 78 9.54 4.46 10.78
N TRP A 79 9.20 5.29 11.77
CA TRP A 79 9.96 6.45 12.23
C TRP A 79 10.52 6.20 13.64
N LYS A 80 11.33 7.14 14.13
CA LYS A 80 11.81 7.09 15.53
C LYS A 80 10.67 7.20 16.53
N GLU A 81 9.66 8.00 16.18
CA GLU A 81 8.49 8.31 17.00
C GLU A 81 7.47 7.18 17.02
N GLY A 82 7.52 6.27 16.04
CA GLY A 82 6.60 5.15 15.95
C GLY A 82 6.33 4.68 14.52
N ARG A 83 5.27 3.90 14.36
CA ARG A 83 4.84 3.32 13.09
C ARG A 83 3.59 4.04 12.58
N GLY A 84 3.52 4.24 11.26
CA GLY A 84 2.32 4.71 10.58
C GLY A 84 1.96 3.77 9.43
N ASP A 85 0.67 3.47 9.31
CA ASP A 85 0.13 2.58 8.28
C ASP A 85 -0.87 3.35 7.39
N TYR A 86 -0.77 3.15 6.09
CA TYR A 86 -1.58 3.83 5.07
C TYR A 86 -2.19 2.79 4.13
N VAL A 87 -3.41 3.05 3.67
CA VAL A 87 -4.09 2.20 2.67
C VAL A 87 -4.59 3.07 1.54
N PHE A 88 -4.32 2.65 0.30
CA PHE A 88 -4.82 3.29 -0.90
C PHE A 88 -5.13 2.25 -1.98
N ILE A 89 -5.93 2.64 -2.96
CA ILE A 89 -6.37 1.75 -4.04
C ILE A 89 -5.98 2.34 -5.37
N ILE A 90 -5.41 1.52 -6.24
CA ILE A 90 -5.06 1.89 -7.60
C ILE A 90 -5.76 0.95 -8.58
N GLU A 91 -6.49 1.51 -9.54
CA GLU A 91 -6.99 0.82 -10.71
C GLU A 91 -5.95 0.94 -11.83
N ILE A 92 -5.31 -0.18 -12.16
CA ILE A 92 -4.30 -0.28 -13.21
C ILE A 92 -4.99 -0.55 -14.54
N LYS A 93 -4.75 0.34 -15.52
CA LYS A 93 -5.36 0.28 -16.86
C LYS A 93 -4.35 0.01 -17.97
#